data_AF-A0A1F8TRA3-F1
#
_entry.id   AF-A0A1F8TRA3-F1
#
_cell.length_a   1.000
_cell.length_b   1.000
_cell.length_c   1.000
_cell.angle_alpha   90.00
_cell.angle_beta   90.00
_cell.angle_gamma   90.00
#
_symmetry.space_group_name_H-M   'P 1'
#
loop_
_entity.id
_entity.type
_entity.pdbx_description
1 polymer ?
#
loop_
_entity_poly.entity_id
_entity_poly.type
_entity_poly.pdbx_seq_one_letter_code
_entity_poly.pdbx_strand_id
1 'polypeptide(L)' 'MELFKQCGVKYLVTTTPVMDGRSFGTNMMEAALVAISGKNRPLTWPELTEMLDKLGFEPQLQELN' A
#
# COMPACT_ATOMS: atom_id res chain seq x y z
N MET A 1 -5.44 -6.20 -15.60
CA MET A 1 -5.12 -7.56 -15.08
C MET A 1 -5.10 -8.60 -16.20
N GLU A 2 -5.77 -8.37 -17.33
CA GLU A 2 -5.77 -9.32 -18.46
C GLU A 2 -4.39 -9.77 -18.91
N LEU A 3 -3.40 -8.86 -19.02
CA LEU A 3 -2.05 -9.24 -19.47
C LEU A 3 -1.45 -10.34 -18.59
N PHE A 4 -1.50 -10.18 -17.27
CA PHE A 4 -0.96 -11.18 -16.34
C PHE A 4 -1.73 -12.51 -16.40
N LYS A 5 -3.07 -12.43 -16.55
CA LYS A 5 -3.91 -13.62 -16.72
C LYS A 5 -3.57 -14.37 -18.02
N GLN A 6 -3.42 -13.66 -19.14
CA GLN A 6 -3.03 -14.22 -20.44
C GLN A 6 -1.64 -14.84 -20.40
N CYS A 7 -0.72 -14.30 -19.61
CA CYS A 7 0.61 -14.88 -19.39
C CYS A 7 0.61 -16.08 -18.43
N GLY A 8 -0.52 -16.49 -17.86
CA GLY A 8 -0.62 -17.63 -16.95
C GLY A 8 -0.09 -17.36 -15.53
N VAL A 9 -0.01 -16.10 -15.11
CA VAL A 9 0.37 -15.76 -13.72
C VAL A 9 -0.71 -16.26 -12.75
N LYS A 10 -0.29 -16.97 -11.69
CA LYS A 10 -1.21 -17.51 -10.68
C LYS A 10 -1.53 -16.52 -9.55
N TYR A 11 -0.51 -15.83 -9.04
CA TYR A 11 -0.65 -14.90 -7.93
C TYR A 11 -0.05 -13.53 -8.26
N LEU A 12 -0.71 -12.46 -7.83
CA LEU A 12 -0.21 -11.10 -7.85
C LEU A 12 -0.12 -10.58 -6.42
N VAL A 13 1.03 -10.03 -6.06
CA VAL A 13 1.23 -9.38 -4.75
C VAL A 13 1.37 -7.88 -4.96
N THR A 14 0.64 -7.07 -4.19
CA THR A 14 0.85 -5.62 -4.09
C THR A 14 1.38 -5.28 -2.71
N THR A 15 2.40 -4.42 -2.64
CA THR A 15 2.98 -3.97 -1.36
C THR A 15 2.09 -2.98 -0.62
N THR A 16 1.16 -2.33 -1.32
CA THR A 16 0.13 -1.47 -0.74
C THR A 16 -1.27 -2.05 -0.94
N PRO A 17 -2.22 -1.72 -0.04
CA PRO A 17 -3.61 -2.10 -0.22
C PRO A 17 -4.21 -1.48 -1.48
N VAL A 18 -5.12 -2.23 -2.10
CA VAL A 18 -5.96 -1.74 -3.20
C VAL A 18 -7.17 -1.02 -2.62
N MET A 19 -7.39 0.21 -3.04
CA MET A 19 -8.54 1.04 -2.67
C MET A 19 -9.35 1.34 -3.93
N ASP A 20 -10.65 1.06 -3.91
CA ASP A 20 -11.57 1.24 -5.05
C ASP A 20 -11.06 0.63 -6.38
N GLY A 21 -10.43 -0.54 -6.29
CA GLY A 21 -9.94 -1.27 -7.47
C GLY A 21 -8.67 -0.70 -8.10
N ARG A 22 -7.99 0.26 -7.45
CA ARG A 22 -6.67 0.76 -7.85
C ARG A 22 -5.68 0.65 -6.70
N SER A 23 -4.41 0.45 -7.04
CA SER A 23 -3.34 0.52 -6.04
C SER A 23 -3.34 1.92 -5.43
N PHE A 24 -3.51 2.01 -4.12
CA PHE A 24 -3.33 3.28 -3.43
C PHE A 24 -1.83 3.56 -3.40
N GLY A 25 -1.42 4.67 -4.03
CA GLY A 25 -0.01 4.99 -4.21
C GLY A 25 0.69 5.21 -2.88
N THR A 26 1.89 4.64 -2.71
CA THR A 26 2.70 4.78 -1.48
C THR A 26 2.93 6.25 -1.12
N ASN A 27 3.19 7.10 -2.12
CA ASN A 27 3.40 8.53 -1.93
C ASN A 27 2.18 9.25 -1.32
N MET A 28 0.96 8.93 -1.76
CA MET A 28 -0.28 9.53 -1.27
C MET A 28 -0.57 9.08 0.16
N MET A 29 -0.33 7.80 0.44
CA MET A 29 -0.45 7.23 1.78
C MET A 29 0.54 7.90 2.75
N GLU A 30 1.82 7.95 2.40
CA GLU A 30 2.84 8.62 3.20
C GLU A 30 2.51 10.10 3.42
N ALA A 31 2.04 10.81 2.40
CA ALA A 31 1.60 12.19 2.52
C ALA A 31 0.43 12.34 3.52
N ALA A 32 -0.55 11.45 3.49
CA ALA A 32 -1.65 11.43 4.45
C ALA A 32 -1.13 11.17 5.87
N LEU A 33 -0.23 10.19 6.06
CA LEU A 33 0.36 9.87 7.37
C LEU A 33 1.17 11.05 7.92
N VAL A 34 1.96 11.72 7.07
CA VAL A 34 2.69 12.94 7.45
C VAL A 34 1.71 14.04 7.87
N ALA A 35 0.66 14.29 7.11
CA ALA A 35 -0.32 15.34 7.39
C ALA A 35 -1.06 15.11 8.73
N ILE A 36 -1.54 13.88 8.97
CA ILE A 36 -2.27 13.57 10.21
C ILE A 36 -1.37 13.47 11.44
N SER A 37 -0.04 13.28 11.26
CA SER A 37 0.89 13.17 12.37
C SER A 37 1.03 14.46 13.19
N GLY A 38 0.69 15.62 12.60
CA GLY A 38 0.82 16.93 13.22
C GLY A 38 2.27 17.38 13.47
N LYS A 39 3.27 16.63 12.99
CA LYS A 39 4.70 16.90 13.30
C LYS A 39 5.31 18.03 12.47
N ASN A 40 4.62 18.49 11.42
CA ASN A 40 5.05 19.57 10.52
C ASN A 40 6.49 19.40 9.99
N ARG A 41 6.87 18.15 9.75
CA ARG A 41 8.14 17.72 9.14
C ARG A 41 7.95 16.32 8.52
N PRO A 42 8.87 15.86 7.66
CA PRO A 42 8.90 14.46 7.26
C PRO A 42 8.98 13.53 8.48
N LEU A 43 8.25 12.41 8.40
CA LEU A 43 8.35 11.34 9.38
C LEU A 43 9.65 10.56 9.15
N THR A 44 10.23 10.08 10.24
CA THR A 44 11.31 9.09 10.18
C THR A 44 10.75 7.71 9.85
N TRP A 45 11.59 6.79 9.37
CA TRP A 45 11.17 5.42 9.08
C TRP A 45 10.44 4.74 10.25
N PRO A 46 10.96 4.78 11.50
CA PRO A 46 10.24 4.19 12.64
C PRO A 46 8.87 4.82 12.90
N GLU A 47 8.74 6.15 12.77
CA GLU A 47 7.46 6.84 12.96
C GLU A 47 6.43 6.44 11.90
N LEU A 48 6.88 6.29 10.65
CA LEU A 48 6.02 5.84 9.55
C LEU A 48 5.59 4.39 9.75
N THR A 49 6.52 3.50 10.11
CA THR A 49 6.25 2.08 10.38
C THR A 49 5.24 1.92 11.52
N GLU A 50 5.41 2.64 12.64
CA GLU A 50 4.47 2.58 13.77
C GLU A 50 3.04 2.96 13.34
N MET A 51 2.90 3.93 12.43
CA MET A 51 1.59 4.34 11.92
C MET A 51 0.99 3.31 10.96
N LEU A 52 1.81 2.71 10.09
CA LEU A 52 1.38 1.64 9.19
C LEU A 52 0.91 0.40 9.97
N ASP A 53 1.64 0.02 11.03
CA ASP A 53 1.29 -1.09 11.90
C ASP A 53 -0.04 -0.86 12.61
N LYS A 54 -0.29 0.36 13.11
CA LYS A 54 -1.58 0.74 13.73
C LYS A 54 -2.76 0.66 12.77
N LEU A 55 -2.53 0.89 11.48
CA LEU A 55 -3.56 0.78 10.45
C LEU A 55 -3.78 -0.67 9.99
N GLY A 56 -2.92 -1.61 10.41
CA GLY A 56 -2.99 -3.00 9.95
C GLY A 56 -2.79 -3.11 8.43
N PHE A 57 -1.95 -2.24 7.86
CA PHE A 57 -1.71 -2.25 6.43
C PHE A 57 -0.81 -3.41 6.04
N GLU A 58 -1.38 -4.33 5.27
CA GLU A 58 -0.71 -5.54 4.83
C GLU A 58 -0.63 -5.59 3.30
N PRO A 59 0.39 -6.26 2.74
CA PRO A 59 0.42 -6.60 1.33
C PRO A 59 -0.82 -7.38 0.92
N GLN A 60 -1.31 -7.14 -0.29
CA GLN A 60 -2.46 -7.89 -0.81
C GLN A 60 -1.98 -8.99 -1.75
N LEU A 61 -2.42 -10.22 -1.49
CA LEU A 61 -2.29 -11.35 -2.40
C LEU A 61 -3.60 -11.50 -3.20
N GLN A 62 -3.48 -11.52 -4.52
CA GLN A 62 -4.61 -11.73 -5.43
C GLN A 62 -4.35 -12.97 -6.27
N GLU A 63 -5.29 -13.91 -6.26
CA GLU A 63 -5.29 -15.04 -7.18
C GLU A 63 -5.86 -14.59 -8.53
N LEU A 64 -5.14 -14.90 -9.61
CA LEU A 64 -5.50 -14.48 -10.96
C LEU A 64 -6.06 -15.61 -11.83
N ASN A 65 -5.69 -16.86 -11.54
CA ASN A 65 -6.08 -18.09 -12.26
C ASN A 65 -6.16 -19.30 -11.32
#